data_AF-A0A7X7DVJ4-F1
#
_entry.id   AF-A0A7X7DVJ4-F1
#
_cell.length_a   1.000
_cell.length_b   1.000
_cell.length_c   1.000
_cell.angle_alpha   90.00
_cell.angle_beta   90.00
_cell.angle_gamma   90.00
#
_symmetry.space_group_name_H-M   'P 1'
#
loop_
_entity.id
_entity.type
_entity.pdbx_description
1 polymer ?
#
loop_
_entity_poly.entity_id
_entity_poly.type
_entity_poly.pdbx_seq_one_letter_code
_entity_poly.pdbx_strand_id
1 'polypeptide(L)'
;MLRTILDEYRENLEYNRDKGDRFERLVRAFLKLAPQYASLFSDVWLWKDWPEREAFGYRLPDTGIDIVAKLREEEGYCAVQCKFQQSKVTVDDIASFIALSGKGGFTRRLLVATAPLNTNADDMLAGQTIPVSELSLEEMEEAPLDWSAFSLEKPEELKKTPSKQPRPHQTEALEAVLRGFETHERGKLVMACGTGKTYTSQLVAEKMVPVGGHALFLVPSIALLSQTLRAWTEASPRPLRCFAVCSDSKAGKDNEDIRIHELSYPATTDARKLGERLAIRDDERPTVLFSTYQSIQVVHEAQQYSGVEFDLVVCDEAHRTSGYTPKGEDHSNFVRIHDNGFIRARKRLYMTATPRIYAESSKRKAKEDETEVFSMDDESKFGPEFHRLRFGEAVERNLLSDYKVLVIAVDEEKIYEGLKYRIEDAGSELKLDDAVKIMGCWSGIGKNFPESDEVDISADPLPMRTAIAFAGSIKYSQLAAKEFARISGDLGKSAPHLPRLEAGHVDGTMNVLERNQKITWLKENADGSSPVCRILTNARCLSEGVDVPSLDAAIFLSPRDSVVDVVQSVGRVMRKSPGKKYGYVILPIGIG
;
A
#
# COMPACT_ATOMS: atom_id res chain seq x y z
N MET A 1 10.17 -17.95 -5.92
CA MET A 1 11.10 -18.35 -7.01
C MET A 1 12.44 -17.66 -6.85
N LEU A 2 12.49 -16.33 -6.79
CA LEU A 2 13.75 -15.61 -6.52
C LEU A 2 14.40 -16.04 -5.21
N ARG A 3 13.66 -16.18 -4.09
CA ARG A 3 14.21 -16.76 -2.85
C ARG A 3 14.89 -18.11 -3.05
N THR A 4 14.22 -19.04 -3.73
CA THR A 4 14.78 -20.38 -4.06
C THR A 4 16.07 -20.26 -4.86
N ILE A 5 16.10 -19.38 -5.86
CA ILE A 5 17.32 -19.11 -6.62
C ILE A 5 18.40 -18.60 -5.66
N LEU A 6 18.14 -17.54 -4.89
CA LEU A 6 19.12 -17.00 -3.96
C LEU A 6 19.60 -18.02 -2.92
N ASP A 7 18.74 -18.95 -2.48
CA ASP A 7 19.08 -20.04 -1.57
C ASP A 7 19.97 -21.09 -2.25
N GLU A 8 19.63 -21.57 -3.44
CA GLU A 8 20.48 -22.46 -4.24
C GLU A 8 21.88 -21.86 -4.46
N TYR A 9 21.97 -20.54 -4.64
CA TYR A 9 23.25 -19.85 -4.78
C TYR A 9 24.02 -19.67 -3.46
N ARG A 10 23.33 -19.62 -2.33
CA ARG A 10 24.00 -19.63 -1.02
C ARG A 10 24.67 -20.99 -0.76
N GLU A 11 24.04 -22.07 -1.21
CA GLU A 11 24.46 -23.46 -1.00
C GLU A 11 25.53 -23.94 -2.00
N ASN A 12 25.55 -23.46 -3.26
CA ASN A 12 26.35 -24.06 -4.34
C ASN A 12 27.76 -23.48 -4.64
N LEU A 13 28.36 -22.59 -3.83
CA LEU A 13 29.67 -21.99 -4.19
C LEU A 13 30.64 -21.79 -3.02
N GLU A 14 31.88 -22.24 -3.22
CA GLU A 14 33.00 -22.26 -2.24
C GLU A 14 33.66 -20.89 -1.94
N TYR A 15 33.29 -19.80 -2.61
CA TYR A 15 33.92 -18.48 -2.41
C TYR A 15 32.93 -17.31 -2.25
N ASN A 16 33.07 -16.54 -1.15
CA ASN A 16 32.20 -15.40 -0.82
C ASN A 16 32.33 -14.20 -1.78
N ARG A 17 33.48 -14.01 -2.44
CA ARG A 17 33.72 -12.85 -3.32
C ARG A 17 32.93 -12.93 -4.63
N ASP A 18 32.77 -14.14 -5.17
CA ASP A 18 31.94 -14.39 -6.35
C ASP A 18 30.43 -14.23 -6.06
N LYS A 19 30.02 -14.38 -4.79
CA LYS A 19 28.62 -14.18 -4.36
C LYS A 19 28.21 -12.70 -4.48
N GLY A 20 29.10 -11.78 -4.08
CA GLY A 20 28.88 -10.33 -4.15
C GLY A 20 28.72 -9.83 -5.59
N ASP A 21 29.72 -10.06 -6.45
CA ASP A 21 29.73 -9.55 -7.84
C ASP A 21 28.52 -10.06 -8.66
N ARG A 22 28.09 -11.31 -8.45
CA ARG A 22 26.90 -11.85 -9.12
C ARG A 22 25.61 -11.19 -8.64
N PHE A 23 25.47 -10.97 -7.34
CA PHE A 23 24.31 -10.26 -6.79
C PHE A 23 24.27 -8.79 -7.27
N GLU A 24 25.41 -8.12 -7.34
CA GLU A 24 25.51 -6.77 -7.93
C GLU A 24 25.08 -6.74 -9.40
N ARG A 25 25.49 -7.73 -10.21
CA ARG A 25 25.04 -7.84 -11.60
C ARG A 25 23.53 -8.06 -11.72
N LEU A 26 22.94 -8.88 -10.84
CA LEU A 26 21.48 -9.05 -10.74
C LEU A 26 20.80 -7.71 -10.42
N VAL A 27 21.25 -7.02 -9.37
CA VAL A 27 20.67 -5.73 -8.95
C VAL A 27 20.78 -4.72 -10.08
N ARG A 28 21.91 -4.66 -10.78
CA ARG A 28 22.07 -3.79 -11.96
C ARG A 28 21.06 -4.12 -13.06
N ALA A 29 20.85 -5.39 -13.39
CA ALA A 29 19.86 -5.80 -14.39
C ALA A 29 18.44 -5.44 -13.95
N PHE A 30 18.13 -5.67 -12.67
CA PHE A 30 16.86 -5.30 -12.05
C PHE A 30 16.59 -3.79 -12.17
N LEU A 31 17.53 -2.93 -11.77
CA LEU A 31 17.38 -1.46 -11.82
C LEU A 31 17.19 -0.92 -13.24
N LYS A 32 17.70 -1.62 -14.26
CA LYS A 32 17.50 -1.26 -15.67
C LYS A 32 16.12 -1.67 -16.20
N LEU A 33 15.57 -2.77 -15.70
CA LEU A 33 14.36 -3.39 -16.25
C LEU A 33 13.10 -3.09 -15.48
N ALA A 34 13.16 -3.07 -14.14
CA ALA A 34 12.03 -2.81 -13.28
C ALA A 34 11.41 -1.44 -13.64
N PRO A 35 10.10 -1.37 -14.01
CA PRO A 35 9.50 -0.15 -14.58
C PRO A 35 9.69 1.11 -13.73
N GLN A 36 9.58 0.99 -12.41
CA GLN A 36 9.81 2.08 -11.47
C GLN A 36 11.24 2.64 -11.59
N TYR A 37 12.27 1.80 -11.57
CA TYR A 37 13.67 2.25 -11.63
C TYR A 37 14.10 2.65 -13.04
N ALA A 38 13.57 2.00 -14.07
CA ALA A 38 13.77 2.41 -15.46
C ALA A 38 13.24 3.84 -15.71
N SER A 39 12.19 4.26 -14.99
CA SER A 39 11.67 5.63 -15.05
C SER A 39 12.52 6.65 -14.29
N LEU A 40 13.31 6.20 -13.31
CA LEU A 40 14.18 7.04 -12.48
C LEU A 40 15.59 7.19 -13.06
N PHE A 41 16.12 6.12 -13.63
CA PHE A 41 17.52 6.03 -14.04
C PHE A 41 17.65 6.03 -15.57
N SER A 42 18.53 6.90 -16.06
CA SER A 42 18.93 6.92 -17.48
C SER A 42 19.90 5.79 -17.78
N ASP A 43 20.87 5.62 -16.89
CA ASP A 43 21.96 4.66 -17.02
C ASP A 43 22.28 4.02 -15.66
N VAL A 44 22.77 2.78 -15.69
CA VAL A 44 23.17 2.01 -14.49
C VAL A 44 24.46 1.22 -14.77
N TRP A 45 25.49 1.49 -13.97
CA TRP A 45 26.82 0.90 -14.07
C TRP A 45 27.19 0.15 -12.79
N LEU A 46 28.01 -0.90 -12.93
CA LEU A 46 28.78 -1.37 -11.78
C LEU A 46 29.80 -0.28 -11.42
N TRP A 47 30.22 -0.21 -10.16
CA TRP A 47 31.18 0.78 -9.68
C TRP A 47 32.45 0.85 -10.54
N LYS A 48 32.99 -0.32 -10.91
CA LYS A 48 34.18 -0.46 -11.76
C LYS A 48 34.01 0.08 -13.19
N ASP A 49 32.77 0.15 -13.66
CA ASP A 49 32.43 0.54 -15.04
C ASP A 49 31.90 1.98 -15.14
N TRP A 50 31.83 2.73 -14.04
CA TRP A 50 31.31 4.10 -14.05
C TRP A 50 32.29 5.07 -14.74
N PRO A 51 31.92 5.67 -15.90
CA PRO A 51 32.87 6.46 -16.71
C PRO A 51 33.38 7.73 -16.03
N GLU A 52 32.58 8.35 -15.16
CA GLU A 52 32.93 9.63 -14.52
C GLU A 52 33.61 9.47 -13.16
N ARG A 53 33.88 8.22 -12.75
CA ARG A 53 34.40 7.88 -11.42
C ARG A 53 35.65 8.67 -11.05
N GLU A 54 36.65 8.71 -11.92
CA GLU A 54 37.90 9.42 -11.65
C GLU A 54 37.74 10.95 -11.67
N ALA A 55 36.81 11.47 -12.49
CA ALA A 55 36.51 12.90 -12.56
C ALA A 55 35.92 13.43 -11.25
N PHE A 56 35.13 12.60 -10.55
CA PHE A 56 34.63 12.88 -9.21
C PHE A 56 35.64 12.56 -8.08
N GLY A 57 36.90 12.21 -8.42
CA GLY A 57 37.96 11.99 -7.45
C GLY A 57 38.02 10.58 -6.85
N TYR A 58 37.25 9.63 -7.39
CA TYR A 58 37.25 8.24 -6.95
C TYR A 58 38.27 7.42 -7.74
N ARG A 59 39.46 7.18 -7.16
CA ARG A 59 40.56 6.46 -7.83
C ARG A 59 40.78 5.02 -7.34
N LEU A 60 40.22 4.66 -6.19
CA LEU A 60 40.41 3.35 -5.59
C LEU A 60 39.30 2.37 -6.02
N PRO A 61 39.63 1.08 -6.24
CA PRO A 61 38.69 0.09 -6.75
C PRO A 61 37.65 -0.41 -5.73
N ASP A 62 37.88 -0.24 -4.43
CA ASP A 62 37.03 -0.81 -3.37
C ASP A 62 36.63 0.26 -2.35
N THR A 63 35.36 0.65 -2.37
CA THR A 63 34.89 1.85 -1.67
C THR A 63 33.46 1.75 -1.12
N GLY A 64 32.93 0.55 -0.87
CA GLY A 64 31.57 0.39 -0.34
C GLY A 64 30.50 1.07 -1.19
N ILE A 65 30.68 1.17 -2.50
CA ILE A 65 29.65 1.53 -3.47
C ILE A 65 29.79 0.48 -4.56
N ASP A 66 28.71 -0.23 -4.86
CA ASP A 66 28.76 -1.37 -5.77
C ASP A 66 28.21 -1.01 -7.15
N ILE A 67 27.19 -0.13 -7.17
CA ILE A 67 26.50 0.30 -8.39
C ILE A 67 26.32 1.82 -8.36
N VAL A 68 26.36 2.45 -9.54
CA VAL A 68 26.06 3.87 -9.75
C VAL A 68 24.97 3.99 -10.79
N ALA A 69 23.94 4.79 -10.50
CA ALA A 69 22.85 5.07 -11.43
C ALA A 69 22.71 6.57 -11.69
N LYS A 70 22.56 6.98 -12.95
CA LYS A 70 22.35 8.37 -13.34
C LYS A 70 20.87 8.75 -13.25
N LEU A 71 20.55 9.80 -12.51
CA LEU A 71 19.17 10.28 -12.35
C LEU A 71 18.67 10.93 -13.64
N ARG A 72 17.42 10.69 -14.02
CA ARG A 72 16.81 11.32 -15.22
C ARG A 72 16.36 12.75 -14.95
N GLU A 73 15.69 12.97 -13.82
CA GLU A 73 14.96 14.20 -13.52
C GLU A 73 15.67 15.11 -12.51
N GLU A 74 16.85 14.70 -12.02
CA GLU A 74 17.66 15.43 -11.05
C GLU A 74 19.12 15.40 -11.51
N GLU A 75 19.89 16.41 -11.12
CA GLU A 75 21.34 16.38 -11.33
C GLU A 75 22.01 15.41 -10.34
N GLY A 76 23.07 14.76 -10.80
CA GLY A 76 23.88 13.84 -10.01
C GLY A 76 23.48 12.37 -10.16
N TYR A 77 24.02 11.57 -9.24
CA TYR A 77 23.95 10.11 -9.29
C TYR A 77 23.29 9.55 -8.02
N CYS A 78 22.74 8.34 -8.16
CA CYS A 78 22.37 7.48 -7.05
C CYS A 78 23.51 6.48 -6.79
N ALA A 79 24.05 6.49 -5.56
CA ALA A 79 24.99 5.47 -5.09
C ALA A 79 24.21 4.26 -4.58
N VAL A 80 24.59 3.06 -5.00
CA VAL A 80 23.87 1.84 -4.64
C VAL A 80 24.81 0.85 -3.96
N GLN A 81 24.41 0.35 -2.80
CA GLN A 81 25.09 -0.72 -2.07
C GLN A 81 24.21 -1.96 -2.05
N CYS A 82 24.79 -3.10 -2.39
CA CYS A 82 24.19 -4.42 -2.37
C CYS A 82 24.72 -5.19 -1.15
N LYS A 83 23.82 -5.78 -0.35
CA LYS A 83 24.14 -6.61 0.81
C LYS A 83 23.48 -7.98 0.68
N PHE A 84 24.30 -8.96 0.29
CA PHE A 84 23.89 -10.35 0.16
C PHE A 84 24.34 -11.16 1.37
N GLN A 85 23.54 -11.13 2.44
CA GLN A 85 23.82 -11.85 3.70
C GLN A 85 22.54 -12.40 4.34
N GLN A 86 22.70 -13.31 5.30
CA GLN A 86 21.60 -13.88 6.10
C GLN A 86 21.45 -13.21 7.48
N SER A 87 22.56 -12.76 8.06
CA SER A 87 22.55 -12.00 9.31
C SER A 87 22.03 -10.59 9.09
N LYS A 88 21.45 -9.99 10.14
CA LYS A 88 20.98 -8.60 10.09
C LYS A 88 22.11 -7.67 9.62
N VAL A 89 21.78 -6.72 8.75
CA VAL A 89 22.72 -5.69 8.29
C VAL A 89 23.05 -4.76 9.46
N THR A 90 24.34 -4.57 9.71
CA THR A 90 24.89 -3.79 10.83
C THR A 90 25.44 -2.45 10.37
N VAL A 91 25.73 -1.56 11.31
CA VAL A 91 26.39 -0.27 11.03
C VAL A 91 27.71 -0.47 10.30
N ASP A 92 28.52 -1.45 10.73
CA ASP A 92 29.83 -1.73 10.13
C ASP A 92 29.70 -2.16 8.67
N ASP A 93 28.63 -2.88 8.31
CA ASP A 93 28.38 -3.30 6.94
C ASP A 93 28.19 -2.11 5.99
N ILE A 94 27.59 -1.01 6.46
CA ILE A 94 27.18 0.13 5.62
C ILE A 94 27.93 1.44 5.91
N ALA A 95 28.81 1.49 6.92
CA ALA A 95 29.56 2.69 7.30
C ALA A 95 30.40 3.24 6.13
N SER A 96 31.13 2.36 5.43
CA SER A 96 31.94 2.74 4.26
C SER A 96 31.10 3.33 3.14
N PHE A 97 29.92 2.76 2.88
CA PHE A 97 28.97 3.26 1.88
C PHE A 97 28.54 4.69 2.17
N ILE A 98 28.14 4.97 3.42
CA ILE A 98 27.71 6.30 3.84
C ILE A 98 28.87 7.30 3.74
N ALA A 99 30.06 6.92 4.21
CA ALA A 99 31.23 7.79 4.17
C ALA A 99 31.64 8.15 2.72
N LEU A 100 31.63 7.18 1.80
CA LEU A 100 32.19 7.36 0.46
C LEU A 100 31.21 8.03 -0.50
N SER A 101 29.93 7.71 -0.40
CA SER A 101 28.89 8.42 -1.13
C SER A 101 28.73 9.87 -0.67
N GLY A 102 29.27 10.24 0.50
CA GLY A 102 29.31 11.63 0.99
C GLY A 102 30.40 12.52 0.35
N LYS A 103 31.35 11.96 -0.41
CA LYS A 103 32.47 12.74 -0.98
C LYS A 103 32.07 13.67 -2.13
N GLY A 104 30.96 13.39 -2.82
CA GLY A 104 30.43 14.27 -3.88
C GLY A 104 29.87 13.49 -5.09
N GLY A 105 29.09 14.18 -5.93
CA GLY A 105 28.46 13.61 -7.13
C GLY A 105 27.15 12.84 -6.87
N PHE A 106 26.93 12.38 -5.64
CA PHE A 106 25.72 11.66 -5.27
C PHE A 106 24.69 12.56 -4.60
N THR A 107 23.46 12.50 -5.08
CA THR A 107 22.29 13.18 -4.51
C THR A 107 21.28 12.20 -3.93
N ARG A 108 21.48 10.89 -4.19
CA ARG A 108 20.63 9.79 -3.70
C ARG A 108 21.48 8.58 -3.30
N ARG A 109 20.93 7.76 -2.40
CA ARG A 109 21.49 6.45 -2.03
C ARG A 109 20.40 5.37 -2.07
N LEU A 110 20.76 4.18 -2.50
CA LEU A 110 19.90 3.00 -2.47
C LEU A 110 20.63 1.84 -1.80
N LEU A 111 20.06 1.30 -0.73
CA LEU A 111 20.53 0.07 -0.10
C LEU A 111 19.68 -1.10 -0.59
N VAL A 112 20.30 -2.12 -1.16
CA VAL A 112 19.64 -3.36 -1.58
C VAL A 112 20.10 -4.49 -0.69
N ALA A 113 19.21 -5.00 0.17
CA ALA A 113 19.58 -5.99 1.19
C ALA A 113 18.70 -7.24 1.12
N THR A 114 19.31 -8.42 1.27
CA THR A 114 18.57 -9.69 1.39
C THR A 114 18.23 -10.09 2.82
N ALA A 115 18.67 -9.30 3.80
CA ALA A 115 18.39 -9.47 5.22
C ALA A 115 18.03 -8.12 5.85
N PRO A 116 17.19 -8.11 6.89
CA PRO A 116 16.76 -6.87 7.52
C PRO A 116 17.90 -6.15 8.24
N LEU A 117 17.76 -4.84 8.40
CA LEU A 117 18.69 -4.04 9.20
C LEU A 117 18.51 -4.32 10.69
N ASN A 118 19.58 -4.12 11.47
CA ASN A 118 19.45 -3.95 12.91
C ASN A 118 19.04 -2.51 13.26
N THR A 119 18.57 -2.29 14.49
CA THR A 119 18.06 -0.98 14.93
C THR A 119 19.09 0.15 14.79
N ASN A 120 20.38 -0.13 15.03
CA ASN A 120 21.43 0.88 14.92
C ASN A 120 21.74 1.25 13.46
N ALA A 121 21.68 0.28 12.54
CA ALA A 121 21.84 0.52 11.11
C ALA A 121 20.67 1.33 10.56
N ASP A 122 19.44 1.00 10.95
CA ASP A 122 18.22 1.75 10.61
C ASP A 122 18.31 3.21 11.07
N ASP A 123 18.69 3.43 12.34
CA ASP A 123 18.90 4.77 12.90
C ASP A 123 20.00 5.56 12.17
N MET A 124 21.09 4.89 11.76
CA MET A 124 22.15 5.54 10.98
C MET A 124 21.66 6.03 9.61
N LEU A 125 20.74 5.31 8.96
CA LEU A 125 20.20 5.72 7.65
C LEU A 125 19.20 6.87 7.76
N ALA A 126 18.54 7.01 8.92
CA ALA A 126 17.55 8.05 9.15
C ALA A 126 18.17 9.45 9.15
N GLY A 127 17.49 10.41 8.50
CA GLY A 127 17.87 11.84 8.54
C GLY A 127 19.19 12.20 7.84
N GLN A 128 19.75 11.30 7.03
CA GLN A 128 20.96 11.57 6.25
C GLN A 128 20.77 12.74 5.27
N THR A 129 21.78 13.60 5.13
CA THR A 129 21.77 14.74 4.18
C THR A 129 21.56 14.28 2.75
N ILE A 130 22.23 13.19 2.36
CA ILE A 130 21.93 12.47 1.12
C ILE A 130 20.96 11.34 1.50
N PRO A 131 19.69 11.41 1.07
CA PRO A 131 18.67 10.48 1.50
C PRO A 131 18.97 9.06 1.02
N VAL A 132 18.65 8.09 1.88
CA VAL A 132 18.84 6.66 1.62
C VAL A 132 17.46 6.00 1.50
N SER A 133 17.24 5.35 0.36
CA SER A 133 16.09 4.45 0.16
C SER A 133 16.55 3.00 0.32
N GLU A 134 15.64 2.12 0.72
CA GLU A 134 15.88 0.67 0.73
C GLU A 134 15.11 0.01 -0.42
N LEU A 135 15.71 -1.01 -1.03
CA LEU A 135 15.04 -1.97 -1.90
C LEU A 135 15.10 -3.33 -1.23
N SER A 136 13.94 -3.82 -0.83
CA SER A 136 13.79 -5.12 -0.18
C SER A 136 13.73 -6.24 -1.22
N LEU A 137 14.07 -7.46 -0.78
CA LEU A 137 13.91 -8.66 -1.60
C LEU A 137 12.46 -8.90 -2.02
N GLU A 138 11.49 -8.55 -1.17
CA GLU A 138 10.06 -8.70 -1.45
C GLU A 138 9.60 -7.77 -2.59
N GLU A 139 10.03 -6.52 -2.57
CA GLU A 139 9.77 -5.59 -3.68
C GLU A 139 10.36 -6.09 -4.99
N MET A 140 11.55 -6.69 -4.94
CA MET A 140 12.14 -7.34 -6.12
C MET A 140 11.27 -8.50 -6.60
N GLU A 141 10.86 -9.41 -5.71
CA GLU A 141 10.02 -10.57 -6.05
C GLU A 141 8.70 -10.17 -6.73
N GLU A 142 8.09 -9.09 -6.27
CA GLU A 142 6.83 -8.58 -6.78
C GLU A 142 6.95 -7.77 -8.08
N ALA A 143 8.17 -7.39 -8.48
CA ALA A 143 8.36 -6.66 -9.73
C ALA A 143 7.94 -7.51 -10.94
N PRO A 144 7.40 -6.91 -12.02
CA PRO A 144 6.91 -7.62 -13.21
C PRO A 144 8.07 -8.09 -14.10
N LEU A 145 8.91 -8.95 -13.55
CA LEU A 145 10.08 -9.54 -14.18
C LEU A 145 9.92 -11.06 -14.22
N ASP A 146 10.35 -11.66 -15.31
CA ASP A 146 10.32 -13.10 -15.51
C ASP A 146 11.50 -13.74 -14.78
N TRP A 147 11.28 -14.07 -13.51
CA TRP A 147 12.25 -14.78 -12.68
C TRP A 147 12.53 -16.22 -13.14
N SER A 148 11.71 -16.78 -14.04
CA SER A 148 11.96 -18.12 -14.59
C SER A 148 13.01 -18.14 -15.70
N ALA A 149 13.14 -17.03 -16.42
CA ALA A 149 14.19 -16.82 -17.40
C ALA A 149 15.54 -16.40 -16.76
N PHE A 150 15.58 -16.23 -15.43
CA PHE A 150 16.74 -15.70 -14.74
C PHE A 150 17.82 -16.77 -14.50
N SER A 151 19.08 -16.37 -14.72
CA SER A 151 20.29 -17.11 -14.33
C SER A 151 21.34 -16.10 -13.86
N LEU A 152 22.05 -16.37 -12.74
CA LEU A 152 23.16 -15.48 -12.33
C LEU A 152 24.40 -15.61 -13.23
N GLU A 153 24.47 -16.62 -14.11
CA GLU A 153 25.51 -16.64 -15.15
C GLU A 153 25.24 -15.56 -16.21
N LYS A 154 23.95 -15.32 -16.49
CA LYS A 154 23.46 -14.38 -17.50
C LYS A 154 22.36 -13.45 -16.96
N PRO A 155 22.63 -12.64 -15.94
CA PRO A 155 21.64 -11.74 -15.34
C PRO A 155 21.08 -10.73 -16.35
N GLU A 156 21.82 -10.44 -17.43
CA GLU A 156 21.38 -9.63 -18.56
C GLU A 156 20.23 -10.23 -19.39
N GLU A 157 19.94 -11.54 -19.27
CA GLU A 157 18.82 -12.19 -19.97
C GLU A 157 17.47 -12.02 -19.24
N LEU A 158 17.44 -11.32 -18.10
CA LEU A 158 16.21 -11.01 -17.37
C LEU A 158 15.24 -10.21 -18.26
N LYS A 159 13.95 -10.59 -18.25
CA LYS A 159 12.91 -9.98 -19.11
C LYS A 159 11.77 -9.45 -18.27
N LYS A 160 11.03 -8.49 -18.83
CA LYS A 160 9.74 -8.08 -18.28
C LYS A 160 8.71 -9.18 -18.52
N THR A 161 7.80 -9.39 -17.57
CA THR A 161 6.60 -10.18 -17.84
C THR A 161 5.69 -9.43 -18.83
N PRO A 162 4.84 -10.14 -19.58
CA PRO A 162 3.85 -9.51 -20.44
C PRO A 162 2.95 -8.54 -19.64
N SER A 163 2.65 -7.39 -20.24
CA SER A 163 1.72 -6.42 -19.65
C SER A 163 0.37 -7.06 -19.36
N LYS A 164 -0.25 -6.65 -18.25
CA LYS A 164 -1.60 -7.09 -17.87
C LYS A 164 -2.57 -6.70 -18.99
N GLN A 165 -3.50 -7.60 -19.31
CA GLN A 165 -4.60 -7.30 -20.23
C GLN A 165 -5.82 -6.85 -19.44
N PRO A 166 -6.57 -5.83 -19.91
CA PRO A 166 -7.80 -5.40 -19.26
C PRO A 166 -8.83 -6.53 -19.26
N ARG A 167 -9.48 -6.72 -18.11
CA ARG A 167 -10.64 -7.61 -17.98
C ARG A 167 -11.87 -6.94 -18.61
N PRO A 168 -12.91 -7.71 -19.02
CA PRO A 168 -14.09 -7.14 -19.68
C PRO A 168 -14.74 -5.96 -18.95
N HIS A 169 -14.91 -6.06 -17.63
CA HIS A 169 -15.49 -4.99 -16.82
C HIS A 169 -14.62 -3.72 -16.76
N GLN A 170 -13.30 -3.86 -16.92
CA GLN A 170 -12.37 -2.73 -16.97
C GLN A 170 -12.43 -2.05 -18.34
N THR A 171 -12.59 -2.82 -19.42
CA THR A 171 -12.85 -2.29 -20.76
C THR A 171 -14.19 -1.56 -20.82
N GLU A 172 -15.25 -2.14 -20.26
CA GLU A 172 -16.58 -1.50 -20.13
C GLU A 172 -16.47 -0.15 -19.39
N ALA A 173 -15.75 -0.12 -18.27
CA ALA A 173 -15.52 1.09 -17.50
C ALA A 173 -14.69 2.13 -18.27
N LEU A 174 -13.62 1.71 -18.94
CA LEU A 174 -12.79 2.57 -19.78
C LEU A 174 -13.63 3.25 -20.86
N GLU A 175 -14.39 2.47 -21.64
CA GLU A 175 -15.22 3.01 -22.71
C GLU A 175 -16.28 3.97 -22.20
N ALA A 176 -16.92 3.65 -21.06
CA ALA A 176 -17.91 4.52 -20.46
C ALA A 176 -17.31 5.85 -20.00
N VAL A 177 -16.10 5.83 -19.41
CA VAL A 177 -15.38 7.04 -19.02
C VAL A 177 -14.98 7.87 -20.25
N LEU A 178 -14.47 7.25 -21.31
CA LEU A 178 -14.10 7.95 -22.54
C LEU A 178 -15.33 8.63 -23.19
N ARG A 179 -16.45 7.90 -23.34
CA ARG A 179 -17.72 8.45 -23.84
C ARG A 179 -18.23 9.60 -22.97
N GLY A 180 -18.15 9.46 -21.65
CA GLY A 180 -18.55 10.51 -20.71
C GLY A 180 -17.75 11.80 -20.91
N PHE A 181 -16.44 11.69 -21.12
CA PHE A 181 -15.57 12.83 -21.35
C PHE A 181 -15.70 13.49 -22.73
N GLU A 182 -16.42 12.90 -23.69
CA GLU A 182 -16.76 13.58 -24.95
C GLU A 182 -17.67 14.78 -24.71
N THR A 183 -18.55 14.69 -23.71
CA THR A 183 -19.59 15.71 -23.43
C THR A 183 -19.41 16.43 -22.10
N HIS A 184 -18.63 15.88 -21.18
CA HIS A 184 -18.43 16.44 -19.84
C HIS A 184 -16.94 16.66 -19.54
N GLU A 185 -16.64 17.64 -18.69
CA GLU A 185 -15.28 17.86 -18.17
C GLU A 185 -15.00 17.08 -16.88
N ARG A 186 -16.06 16.62 -16.22
CA ARG A 186 -16.01 15.93 -14.93
C ARG A 186 -16.85 14.68 -15.00
N GLY A 187 -16.46 13.65 -14.27
CA GLY A 187 -17.32 12.49 -14.07
C GLY A 187 -16.82 11.55 -12.98
N LYS A 188 -17.71 10.65 -12.57
CA LYS A 188 -17.46 9.67 -11.52
C LYS A 188 -17.28 8.27 -12.09
N LEU A 189 -16.29 7.56 -11.58
CA LEU A 189 -16.08 6.12 -11.76
C LEU A 189 -16.29 5.43 -10.41
N VAL A 190 -17.44 4.76 -10.27
CA VAL A 190 -17.78 4.03 -9.04
C VAL A 190 -17.52 2.55 -9.27
N MET A 191 -16.56 1.95 -8.55
CA MET A 191 -16.35 0.51 -8.64
C MET A 191 -16.05 -0.09 -7.27
N ALA A 192 -16.56 -1.29 -7.01
CA ALA A 192 -16.28 -2.03 -5.79
C ALA A 192 -14.77 -2.18 -5.51
N CYS A 193 -14.38 -2.24 -4.23
CA CYS A 193 -13.00 -2.47 -3.83
C CYS A 193 -12.50 -3.83 -4.39
N GLY A 194 -11.25 -3.90 -4.84
CA GLY A 194 -10.66 -5.12 -5.39
C GLY A 194 -10.94 -5.41 -6.87
N THR A 195 -11.80 -4.64 -7.56
CA THR A 195 -12.10 -4.85 -9.00
C THR A 195 -11.11 -4.16 -9.96
N GLY A 196 -10.15 -3.40 -9.42
CA GLY A 196 -9.06 -2.78 -10.18
C GLY A 196 -9.33 -1.34 -10.65
N LYS A 197 -9.94 -0.49 -9.81
CA LYS A 197 -10.11 0.96 -10.10
C LYS A 197 -8.81 1.64 -10.53
N THR A 198 -7.75 1.46 -9.75
CA THR A 198 -6.43 2.08 -10.01
C THR A 198 -5.83 1.69 -11.35
N TYR A 199 -6.02 0.43 -11.75
CA TYR A 199 -5.59 -0.04 -13.07
C TYR A 199 -6.49 0.53 -14.18
N THR A 200 -7.82 0.58 -13.94
CA THR A 200 -8.77 1.16 -14.89
C THR A 200 -8.47 2.64 -15.17
N SER A 201 -8.08 3.42 -14.16
CA SER A 201 -7.68 4.82 -14.38
C SER A 201 -6.35 4.98 -15.07
N GLN A 202 -5.41 4.04 -14.91
CA GLN A 202 -4.20 4.02 -15.73
C GLN A 202 -4.55 3.81 -17.21
N LEU A 203 -5.49 2.91 -17.54
CA LEU A 203 -5.97 2.71 -18.91
C LEU A 203 -6.64 3.97 -19.47
N VAL A 204 -7.43 4.68 -18.65
CA VAL A 204 -8.04 5.96 -19.03
C VAL A 204 -6.95 6.99 -19.33
N ALA A 205 -5.97 7.15 -18.43
CA ALA A 205 -4.86 8.08 -18.61
C ALA A 205 -4.04 7.73 -19.86
N GLU A 206 -3.82 6.45 -20.14
CA GLU A 206 -3.09 6.01 -21.33
C GLU A 206 -3.76 6.48 -22.63
N LYS A 207 -5.10 6.47 -22.68
CA LYS A 207 -5.88 6.93 -23.84
C LYS A 207 -6.02 8.44 -23.93
N MET A 208 -6.07 9.12 -22.79
CA MET A 208 -6.38 10.56 -22.74
C MET A 208 -5.14 11.46 -22.72
N VAL A 209 -4.01 10.97 -22.22
CA VAL A 209 -2.81 11.79 -21.99
C VAL A 209 -1.79 11.48 -23.09
N PRO A 210 -1.54 12.42 -24.02
CA PRO A 210 -0.57 12.21 -25.10
C PRO A 210 0.87 12.22 -24.56
N VAL A 211 1.82 11.81 -25.40
CA VAL A 211 3.25 12.03 -25.12
C VAL A 211 3.51 13.54 -24.98
N GLY A 212 4.26 13.95 -23.96
CA GLY A 212 4.43 15.35 -23.57
C GLY A 212 3.21 15.98 -22.88
N GLY A 213 2.13 15.23 -22.69
CA GLY A 213 0.97 15.62 -21.89
C GLY A 213 1.20 15.39 -20.39
N HIS A 214 0.26 15.89 -19.58
CA HIS A 214 0.37 15.91 -18.12
C HIS A 214 -0.88 15.35 -17.43
N ALA A 215 -0.68 14.43 -16.49
CA ALA A 215 -1.72 13.98 -15.58
C ALA A 215 -1.37 14.26 -14.12
N LEU A 216 -2.40 14.44 -13.31
CA LEU A 216 -2.31 14.50 -11.85
C LEU A 216 -3.13 13.37 -11.24
N PHE A 217 -2.54 12.60 -10.35
CA PHE A 217 -3.21 11.57 -9.57
C PHE A 217 -3.17 11.94 -8.09
N LEU A 218 -4.34 12.10 -7.47
CA LEU A 218 -4.49 12.47 -6.07
C LEU A 218 -4.95 11.29 -5.21
N VAL A 219 -4.31 11.13 -4.06
CA VAL A 219 -4.59 10.10 -3.06
C VAL A 219 -4.64 10.69 -1.65
N PRO A 220 -5.27 10.04 -0.68
CA PRO A 220 -5.36 10.56 0.69
C PRO A 220 -4.14 10.30 1.57
N SER A 221 -3.28 9.32 1.23
CA SER A 221 -2.14 8.91 2.04
C SER A 221 -0.89 8.63 1.23
N ILE A 222 0.27 8.70 1.89
CA ILE A 222 1.59 8.41 1.29
C ILE A 222 1.70 6.94 0.86
N ALA A 223 1.08 6.02 1.62
CA ALA A 223 1.05 4.60 1.29
C ALA A 223 0.33 4.33 -0.04
N LEU A 224 -0.86 4.92 -0.22
CA LEU A 224 -1.60 4.83 -1.49
C LEU A 224 -0.84 5.48 -2.64
N LEU A 225 -0.07 6.55 -2.37
CA LEU A 225 0.75 7.19 -3.39
C LEU A 225 1.80 6.23 -3.93
N SER A 226 2.57 5.60 -3.03
CA SER A 226 3.60 4.62 -3.39
C SER A 226 3.01 3.46 -4.19
N GLN A 227 1.91 2.89 -3.69
CA GLN A 227 1.22 1.77 -4.34
C GLN A 227 0.71 2.15 -5.73
N THR A 228 0.13 3.35 -5.88
CA THR A 228 -0.41 3.82 -7.16
C THR A 228 0.70 4.06 -8.17
N LEU A 229 1.79 4.73 -7.76
CA LEU A 229 2.94 4.99 -8.61
C LEU A 229 3.53 3.69 -9.15
N ARG A 230 3.75 2.71 -8.26
CA ARG A 230 4.21 1.37 -8.64
C ARG A 230 3.23 0.71 -9.60
N ALA A 231 1.95 0.64 -9.24
CA ALA A 231 0.93 0.00 -10.08
C ALA A 231 0.82 0.64 -11.48
N TRP A 232 0.91 1.97 -11.58
CA TRP A 232 0.83 2.69 -12.86
C TRP A 232 2.08 2.47 -13.72
N THR A 233 3.27 2.54 -13.13
CA THR A 233 4.52 2.32 -13.86
C THR A 233 4.65 0.86 -14.33
N GLU A 234 4.18 -0.10 -13.55
CA GLU A 234 4.14 -1.52 -13.93
C GLU A 234 3.09 -1.84 -15.00
N ALA A 235 1.91 -1.21 -14.92
CA ALA A 235 0.82 -1.43 -15.85
C ALA A 235 1.05 -0.77 -17.21
N SER A 236 1.72 0.39 -17.23
CA SER A 236 1.86 1.19 -18.44
C SER A 236 2.74 0.48 -19.48
N PRO A 237 2.26 0.32 -20.73
CA PRO A 237 3.06 -0.28 -21.80
C PRO A 237 4.20 0.64 -22.27
N ARG A 238 4.10 1.94 -21.99
CA ARG A 238 5.11 2.95 -22.28
C ARG A 238 5.71 3.53 -20.99
N PRO A 239 7.00 3.93 -20.99
CA PRO A 239 7.60 4.58 -19.82
C PRO A 239 6.83 5.86 -19.45
N LEU A 240 6.67 6.08 -18.15
CA LEU A 240 6.08 7.31 -17.59
C LEU A 240 7.19 8.19 -17.03
N ARG A 241 7.04 9.51 -17.13
CA ARG A 241 7.84 10.47 -16.37
C ARG A 241 7.08 10.82 -15.10
N CYS A 242 7.53 10.31 -13.95
CA CYS A 242 6.77 10.40 -12.70
C CYS A 242 7.38 11.42 -11.73
N PHE A 243 6.53 12.05 -10.94
CA PHE A 243 6.94 12.83 -9.76
C PHE A 243 6.04 12.48 -8.59
N ALA A 244 6.60 12.38 -7.39
CA ALA A 244 5.85 12.20 -6.15
C ALA A 244 5.84 13.51 -5.35
N VAL A 245 4.68 13.95 -4.89
CA VAL A 245 4.51 15.21 -4.14
C VAL A 245 3.79 14.91 -2.82
N CYS A 246 4.56 14.93 -1.74
CA CYS A 246 4.12 14.61 -0.40
C CYS A 246 4.61 15.69 0.56
N SER A 247 3.73 16.28 1.36
CA SER A 247 4.09 17.15 2.48
C SER A 247 4.61 16.29 3.62
N ASP A 248 5.74 16.69 4.22
CA ASP A 248 6.27 16.07 5.44
C ASP A 248 5.39 16.48 6.62
N SER A 249 4.20 15.88 6.67
CA SER A 249 3.19 16.27 7.62
C SER A 249 3.34 15.40 8.86
N LYS A 250 4.03 15.94 9.87
CA LYS A 250 3.69 15.71 11.29
C LYS A 250 2.26 16.24 11.59
N ALA A 251 1.27 15.88 10.77
CA ALA A 251 -0.09 16.39 10.88
C ALA A 251 -0.90 15.51 11.82
N GLY A 252 -0.94 15.93 13.09
CA GLY A 252 -1.88 15.45 14.10
C GLY A 252 -1.34 14.31 14.93
N LYS A 253 -1.63 14.32 16.23
CA LYS A 253 -1.31 13.24 17.19
C LYS A 253 -1.94 11.87 16.84
N ASP A 254 -2.68 11.77 15.72
CA ASP A 254 -3.58 10.66 15.39
C ASP A 254 -3.41 10.08 13.96
N ASN A 255 -2.42 10.52 13.15
CA ASN A 255 -2.20 9.95 11.81
C ASN A 255 -0.88 9.19 11.69
N GLU A 256 -1.03 7.91 11.39
CA GLU A 256 -0.02 6.85 11.33
C GLU A 256 0.48 6.61 9.89
N ASP A 257 0.86 7.68 9.19
CA ASP A 257 1.32 7.61 7.79
C ASP A 257 2.80 7.18 7.67
N ILE A 258 3.11 6.52 6.55
CA ILE A 258 4.46 6.17 6.09
C ILE A 258 5.33 7.43 6.01
N ARG A 259 6.59 7.35 6.47
CA ARG A 259 7.52 8.49 6.43
C ARG A 259 8.02 8.71 5.01
N ILE A 260 8.26 9.96 4.62
CA ILE A 260 8.68 10.31 3.24
C ILE A 260 9.96 9.59 2.80
N HIS A 261 10.90 9.34 3.72
CA HIS A 261 12.14 8.64 3.40
C HIS A 261 11.96 7.14 3.12
N GLU A 262 10.77 6.57 3.40
CA GLU A 262 10.41 5.18 3.10
C GLU A 262 9.83 5.01 1.69
N LEU A 263 9.68 6.09 0.93
CA LEU A 263 9.28 6.00 -0.48
C LEU A 263 10.48 5.59 -1.34
N SER A 264 10.34 4.51 -2.10
CA SER A 264 11.32 4.11 -3.13
C SER A 264 11.32 5.04 -4.35
N TYR A 265 10.46 6.07 -4.38
CA TYR A 265 10.48 7.18 -5.33
C TYR A 265 10.73 8.51 -4.58
N PRO A 266 11.61 9.39 -5.09
CA PRO A 266 11.86 10.68 -4.46
C PRO A 266 10.60 11.55 -4.42
N ALA A 267 10.13 11.87 -3.21
CA ALA A 267 9.10 12.88 -3.04
C ALA A 267 9.72 14.28 -2.97
N THR A 268 9.01 15.27 -3.52
CA THR A 268 9.35 16.69 -3.38
C THR A 268 8.26 17.43 -2.61
N THR A 269 8.68 18.36 -1.75
CA THR A 269 7.85 19.38 -1.11
C THR A 269 8.05 20.76 -1.74
N ASP A 270 9.02 20.88 -2.67
CA ASP A 270 9.44 22.15 -3.26
C ASP A 270 8.69 22.40 -4.56
N ALA A 271 7.72 23.32 -4.50
CA ALA A 271 6.88 23.70 -5.63
C ALA A 271 7.68 24.33 -6.76
N ARG A 272 8.76 25.07 -6.46
CA ARG A 272 9.57 25.75 -7.47
C ARG A 272 10.38 24.75 -8.27
N LYS A 273 11.12 23.86 -7.60
CA LYS A 273 11.87 22.79 -8.29
C LYS A 273 10.94 21.92 -9.12
N LEU A 274 9.77 21.60 -8.57
CA LEU A 274 8.76 20.85 -9.32
C LEU A 274 8.29 21.61 -10.55
N GLY A 275 7.95 22.90 -10.42
CA GLY A 275 7.54 23.75 -11.52
C GLY A 275 8.60 23.88 -12.61
N GLU A 276 9.87 24.07 -12.25
CA GLU A 276 11.01 24.11 -13.18
C GLU A 276 11.10 22.81 -14.00
N ARG A 277 10.89 21.65 -13.36
CA ARG A 277 10.92 20.35 -14.03
C ARG A 277 9.68 20.09 -14.89
N LEU A 278 8.49 20.48 -14.43
CA LEU A 278 7.25 20.37 -15.20
C LEU A 278 7.24 21.28 -16.44
N ALA A 279 7.93 22.42 -16.40
CA ALA A 279 8.07 23.31 -17.55
C ALA A 279 8.89 22.68 -18.71
N ILE A 280 9.73 21.70 -18.40
CA ILE A 280 10.50 20.95 -19.40
C ILE A 280 9.59 19.88 -19.99
N ARG A 281 9.26 20.03 -21.28
CA ARG A 281 8.49 19.04 -22.03
C ARG A 281 9.32 17.77 -22.27
N ASP A 282 8.69 16.61 -22.07
CA ASP A 282 9.26 15.30 -22.43
C ASP A 282 8.60 14.82 -23.72
N ASP A 283 9.39 14.71 -24.80
CA ASP A 283 8.89 14.33 -26.12
C ASP A 283 8.79 12.81 -26.32
N GLU A 284 9.13 12.00 -25.31
CA GLU A 284 9.09 10.53 -25.36
C GLU A 284 8.04 9.93 -24.42
N ARG A 285 7.71 10.62 -23.31
CA ARG A 285 6.89 10.09 -22.23
C ARG A 285 5.77 11.06 -21.83
N PRO A 286 4.59 10.58 -21.42
CA PRO A 286 3.64 11.39 -20.67
C PRO A 286 4.18 11.65 -19.25
N THR A 287 3.87 12.82 -18.71
CA THR A 287 4.24 13.20 -17.33
C THR A 287 3.08 12.93 -16.38
N VAL A 288 3.34 12.22 -15.28
CA VAL A 288 2.33 11.93 -14.24
C VAL A 288 2.83 12.44 -12.88
N LEU A 289 2.05 13.35 -12.30
CA LEU A 289 2.26 13.86 -10.96
C LEU A 289 1.41 13.03 -9.99
N PHE A 290 2.03 12.29 -9.08
CA PHE A 290 1.34 11.62 -7.98
C PHE A 290 1.43 12.49 -6.75
N SER A 291 0.31 12.82 -6.11
CA SER A 291 0.30 13.73 -4.98
C SER A 291 -0.71 13.31 -3.91
N THR A 292 -0.38 13.57 -2.65
CA THR A 292 -1.40 13.49 -1.60
C THR A 292 -2.30 14.73 -1.65
N TYR A 293 -3.58 14.61 -1.28
CA TYR A 293 -4.48 15.77 -1.21
C TYR A 293 -3.91 16.89 -0.32
N GLN A 294 -3.22 16.53 0.77
CA GLN A 294 -2.57 17.46 1.69
C GLN A 294 -1.50 18.33 1.01
N SER A 295 -0.92 17.83 -0.08
CA SER A 295 0.14 18.51 -0.84
C SER A 295 -0.38 19.28 -2.05
N ILE A 296 -1.71 19.42 -2.20
CA ILE A 296 -2.33 20.09 -3.35
C ILE A 296 -1.85 21.54 -3.53
N GLN A 297 -1.47 22.23 -2.44
CA GLN A 297 -0.90 23.57 -2.48
C GLN A 297 0.43 23.60 -3.25
N VAL A 298 1.31 22.61 -3.03
CA VAL A 298 2.59 22.48 -3.74
C VAL A 298 2.34 22.25 -5.23
N VAL A 299 1.33 21.42 -5.56
CA VAL A 299 0.91 21.18 -6.94
C VAL A 299 0.38 22.45 -7.60
N HIS A 300 -0.46 23.22 -6.89
CA HIS A 300 -0.97 24.50 -7.37
C HIS A 300 0.16 25.47 -7.69
N GLU A 301 1.09 25.69 -6.76
CA GLU A 301 2.22 26.60 -6.93
C GLU A 301 3.15 26.15 -8.07
N ALA A 302 3.44 24.85 -8.17
CA ALA A 302 4.23 24.30 -9.28
C ALA A 302 3.52 24.50 -10.64
N GLN A 303 2.19 24.40 -10.66
CA GLN A 303 1.38 24.66 -11.85
C GLN A 303 1.39 26.15 -12.24
N GLN A 304 1.36 27.06 -11.26
CA GLN A 304 1.47 28.50 -11.51
C GLN A 304 2.84 28.84 -12.11
N TYR A 305 3.91 28.23 -11.58
CA TYR A 305 5.26 28.44 -12.07
C TYR A 305 5.48 27.88 -13.48
N SER A 306 5.08 26.63 -13.72
CA SER A 306 5.31 25.93 -14.98
C SER A 306 4.37 26.37 -16.11
N GLY A 307 3.21 26.93 -15.79
CA GLY A 307 2.17 27.26 -16.76
C GLY A 307 1.39 26.04 -17.27
N VAL A 308 1.74 24.82 -16.85
CA VAL A 308 1.16 23.56 -17.32
C VAL A 308 -0.33 23.48 -16.97
N GLU A 309 -1.13 22.97 -17.89
CA GLU A 309 -2.51 22.54 -17.66
C GLU A 309 -2.55 21.01 -17.69
N PHE A 310 -3.22 20.38 -16.73
CA PHE A 310 -3.35 18.91 -16.74
C PHE A 310 -4.40 18.46 -17.76
N ASP A 311 -4.06 17.48 -18.60
CA ASP A 311 -5.00 16.83 -19.52
C ASP A 311 -6.04 16.02 -18.75
N LEU A 312 -5.59 15.34 -17.69
CA LEU A 312 -6.42 14.52 -16.82
C LEU A 312 -6.00 14.66 -15.36
N VAL A 313 -6.96 14.95 -14.49
CA VAL A 313 -6.82 14.79 -13.05
C VAL A 313 -7.63 13.58 -12.61
N VAL A 314 -7.00 12.65 -11.89
CA VAL A 314 -7.64 11.51 -11.26
C VAL A 314 -7.68 11.72 -9.75
N CYS A 315 -8.87 11.73 -9.18
CA CYS A 315 -9.10 11.89 -7.74
C CYS A 315 -9.49 10.52 -7.16
N ASP A 316 -8.54 9.81 -6.55
CA ASP A 316 -8.84 8.55 -5.87
C ASP A 316 -9.39 8.79 -4.46
N GLU A 317 -10.16 7.83 -3.96
CA GLU A 317 -10.95 7.97 -2.73
C GLU A 317 -11.74 9.29 -2.66
N ALA A 318 -12.40 9.64 -3.77
CA ALA A 318 -13.13 10.90 -3.95
C ALA A 318 -14.26 11.14 -2.92
N HIS A 319 -14.68 10.12 -2.18
CA HIS A 319 -15.60 10.32 -1.05
C HIS A 319 -14.98 11.20 0.05
N ARG A 320 -13.64 11.30 0.15
CA ARG A 320 -12.94 12.18 1.09
C ARG A 320 -12.90 13.64 0.64
N THR A 321 -13.20 13.91 -0.64
CA THR A 321 -13.31 15.28 -1.16
C THR A 321 -14.72 15.85 -0.99
N SER A 322 -15.63 15.07 -0.40
CA SER A 322 -16.93 15.51 0.09
C SER A 322 -16.84 15.97 1.55
N GLY A 323 -17.64 16.96 1.95
CA GLY A 323 -17.50 17.58 3.27
C GLY A 323 -18.25 18.90 3.41
N TYR A 324 -17.93 19.62 4.47
CA TYR A 324 -18.49 20.94 4.78
C TYR A 324 -17.37 21.97 4.77
N THR A 325 -17.66 23.20 4.35
CA THR A 325 -16.79 24.36 4.59
C THR A 325 -17.64 25.52 5.12
N PRO A 326 -17.42 25.94 6.38
CA PRO A 326 -18.10 27.11 6.93
C PRO A 326 -17.79 28.38 6.14
N LYS A 327 -18.71 29.35 6.15
CA LYS A 327 -18.49 30.63 5.48
C LYS A 327 -17.31 31.37 6.12
N GLY A 328 -16.38 31.81 5.27
CA GLY A 328 -15.20 32.57 5.70
C GLY A 328 -14.03 31.72 6.17
N GLU A 329 -14.16 30.40 6.16
CA GLU A 329 -13.04 29.48 6.32
C GLU A 329 -12.49 29.05 4.96
N ASP A 330 -11.18 28.78 4.91
CA ASP A 330 -10.55 28.23 3.71
C ASP A 330 -11.03 26.80 3.46
N HIS A 331 -11.26 26.45 2.19
CA HIS A 331 -11.51 25.08 1.80
C HIS A 331 -10.36 24.18 2.28
N SER A 332 -10.73 23.05 2.88
CA SER A 332 -9.76 22.00 3.21
C SER A 332 -9.01 21.55 1.94
N ASN A 333 -7.80 21.03 2.12
CA ASN A 333 -6.99 20.52 1.02
C ASN A 333 -7.72 19.50 0.13
N PHE A 334 -8.63 18.72 0.72
CA PHE A 334 -9.45 17.74 -0.01
C PHE A 334 -10.52 18.37 -0.89
N VAL A 335 -11.05 19.54 -0.53
CA VAL A 335 -12.14 20.21 -1.24
C VAL A 335 -11.61 21.14 -2.34
N ARG A 336 -10.41 21.72 -2.15
CA ARG A 336 -9.76 22.61 -3.13
C ARG A 336 -9.63 22.01 -4.53
N ILE A 337 -9.61 20.69 -4.62
CA ILE A 337 -9.57 20.01 -5.91
C ILE A 337 -10.79 20.31 -6.79
N HIS A 338 -11.94 20.72 -6.24
CA HIS A 338 -13.09 21.00 -7.09
C HIS A 338 -12.94 22.28 -7.92
N ASP A 339 -12.07 23.20 -7.51
CA ASP A 339 -11.87 24.49 -8.17
C ASP A 339 -10.87 24.41 -9.34
N ASN A 340 -11.35 24.75 -10.55
CA ASN A 340 -10.51 24.86 -11.76
C ASN A 340 -9.60 26.10 -11.75
N GLY A 341 -9.95 27.14 -10.98
CA GLY A 341 -9.08 28.29 -10.74
C GLY A 341 -7.87 27.93 -9.87
N PHE A 342 -8.04 26.94 -8.98
CA PHE A 342 -6.97 26.43 -8.13
C PHE A 342 -6.10 25.40 -8.86
N ILE A 343 -6.65 24.27 -9.29
CA ILE A 343 -5.93 23.29 -10.14
C ILE A 343 -6.51 23.33 -11.55
N ARG A 344 -5.74 23.80 -12.53
CA ARG A 344 -6.19 23.88 -13.93
C ARG A 344 -6.14 22.49 -14.57
N ALA A 345 -7.26 22.02 -15.11
CA ALA A 345 -7.35 20.73 -15.75
C ALA A 345 -8.45 20.70 -16.81
N ARG A 346 -8.19 19.99 -17.92
CA ARG A 346 -9.17 19.76 -18.98
C ARG A 346 -10.25 18.78 -18.55
N LYS A 347 -9.86 17.67 -17.92
CA LYS A 347 -10.77 16.59 -17.49
C LYS A 347 -10.47 16.15 -16.07
N ARG A 348 -11.51 15.80 -15.30
CA ARG A 348 -11.40 15.31 -13.91
C ARG A 348 -12.22 14.04 -13.71
N LEU A 349 -11.55 12.97 -13.30
CA LEU A 349 -12.17 11.69 -12.97
C LEU A 349 -12.18 11.50 -11.46
N TYR A 350 -13.37 11.40 -10.87
CA TYR A 350 -13.55 11.12 -9.44
C TYR A 350 -13.81 9.63 -9.24
N MET A 351 -12.93 8.93 -8.53
CA MET A 351 -13.03 7.49 -8.33
C MET A 351 -13.34 7.15 -6.88
N THR A 352 -14.26 6.21 -6.67
CA THR A 352 -14.50 5.68 -5.32
C THR A 352 -15.25 4.35 -5.36
N ALA A 353 -15.24 3.60 -4.25
CA ALA A 353 -16.19 2.50 -4.03
C ALA A 353 -17.47 2.96 -3.31
N THR A 354 -17.36 4.01 -2.51
CA THR A 354 -18.33 4.39 -1.48
C THR A 354 -18.69 5.87 -1.61
N PRO A 355 -19.48 6.24 -2.65
CA PRO A 355 -19.83 7.64 -2.85
C PRO A 355 -20.57 8.19 -1.63
N ARG A 356 -20.11 9.33 -1.11
CA ARG A 356 -20.69 9.98 0.07
C ARG A 356 -21.73 11.00 -0.36
N ILE A 357 -22.98 10.73 0.01
CA ILE A 357 -24.16 11.54 -0.33
C ILE A 357 -24.80 12.01 0.98
N TYR A 358 -25.02 13.32 1.10
CA TYR A 358 -25.66 13.91 2.26
C TYR A 358 -27.18 13.98 2.09
N ALA A 359 -27.93 13.76 3.17
CA ALA A 359 -29.39 13.88 3.15
C ALA A 359 -29.83 15.33 2.90
N GLU A 360 -30.98 15.51 2.25
CA GLU A 360 -31.54 16.85 1.96
C GLU A 360 -31.75 17.69 3.22
N SER A 361 -32.08 17.08 4.36
CA SER A 361 -32.17 17.76 5.65
C SER A 361 -30.82 18.35 6.10
N SER A 362 -29.73 17.61 5.94
CA SER A 362 -28.37 18.07 6.26
C SER A 362 -27.92 19.20 5.33
N LYS A 363 -28.23 19.10 4.03
CA LYS A 363 -27.93 20.15 3.05
C LYS A 363 -28.68 21.45 3.34
N ARG A 364 -29.98 21.36 3.68
CA ARG A 364 -30.80 22.52 4.07
C ARG A 364 -30.26 23.21 5.31
N LYS A 365 -29.95 22.46 6.36
CA LYS A 365 -29.37 23.00 7.60
C LYS A 365 -28.04 23.70 7.35
N ALA A 366 -27.15 23.08 6.57
CA ALA A 366 -25.88 23.71 6.22
C ALA A 366 -26.08 25.02 5.43
N LYS A 367 -27.06 25.07 4.51
CA LYS A 367 -27.40 26.29 3.78
C LYS A 367 -27.93 27.40 4.70
N GLU A 368 -28.71 27.05 5.73
CA GLU A 368 -29.18 27.98 6.77
C GLU A 368 -27.99 28.52 7.59
N ASP A 369 -27.02 27.67 7.92
CA ASP A 369 -25.77 28.01 8.62
C ASP A 369 -24.69 28.60 7.68
N GLU A 370 -25.06 28.99 6.45
CA GLU A 370 -24.19 29.47 5.37
C GLU A 370 -22.95 28.61 5.07
N THR A 371 -23.00 27.33 5.38
CA THR A 371 -21.92 26.34 5.19
C THR A 371 -22.04 25.68 3.82
N GLU A 372 -20.97 25.72 3.01
CA GLU A 372 -20.93 25.03 1.72
C GLU A 372 -20.83 23.51 1.93
N VAL A 373 -21.66 22.75 1.22
CA VAL A 373 -21.69 21.28 1.29
C VAL A 373 -21.21 20.70 -0.02
N PHE A 374 -20.20 19.84 0.04
CA PHE A 374 -19.71 19.07 -1.08
C PHE A 374 -20.27 17.66 -0.95
N SER A 375 -21.24 17.32 -1.79
CA SER A 375 -21.90 16.01 -1.82
C SER A 375 -21.69 15.38 -3.20
N MET A 376 -21.42 14.07 -3.27
CA MET A 376 -21.05 13.43 -4.55
C MET A 376 -22.20 13.31 -5.56
N ASP A 377 -23.44 13.64 -5.16
CA ASP A 377 -24.59 13.79 -6.06
C ASP A 377 -24.66 15.18 -6.72
N ASP A 378 -23.78 16.12 -6.37
CA ASP A 378 -23.63 17.41 -7.06
C ASP A 378 -22.81 17.25 -8.34
N GLU A 379 -23.50 17.19 -9.48
CA GLU A 379 -22.87 17.07 -10.80
C GLU A 379 -22.07 18.31 -11.20
N SER A 380 -22.32 19.49 -10.62
CA SER A 380 -21.51 20.69 -10.94
C SER A 380 -20.07 20.57 -10.43
N LYS A 381 -19.87 19.87 -9.29
CA LYS A 381 -18.56 19.68 -8.67
C LYS A 381 -17.90 18.36 -9.09
N PHE A 382 -18.69 17.29 -9.20
CA PHE A 382 -18.19 15.92 -9.44
C PHE A 382 -18.49 15.38 -10.85
N GLY A 383 -19.36 16.03 -11.62
CA GLY A 383 -19.89 15.49 -12.87
C GLY A 383 -20.90 14.35 -12.67
N PRO A 384 -21.49 13.84 -13.77
CA PRO A 384 -22.36 12.68 -13.73
C PRO A 384 -21.58 11.40 -13.43
N GLU A 385 -22.30 10.32 -13.14
CA GLU A 385 -21.70 8.99 -13.05
C GLU A 385 -21.53 8.39 -14.44
N PHE A 386 -20.28 8.16 -14.85
CA PHE A 386 -19.98 7.53 -16.14
C PHE A 386 -20.13 6.02 -16.07
N HIS A 387 -19.73 5.41 -14.96
CA HIS A 387 -19.80 3.96 -14.79
C HIS A 387 -19.95 3.59 -13.32
N ARG A 388 -20.71 2.52 -13.08
CA ARG A 388 -20.89 1.92 -11.76
C ARG A 388 -20.81 0.40 -11.83
N LEU A 389 -19.87 -0.17 -11.09
CA LEU A 389 -19.76 -1.60 -10.80
C LEU A 389 -19.98 -1.82 -9.30
N ARG A 390 -21.18 -2.27 -8.92
CA ARG A 390 -21.53 -2.49 -7.51
C ARG A 390 -20.89 -3.77 -6.97
N PHE A 391 -20.84 -3.88 -5.66
CA PHE A 391 -20.29 -5.06 -4.99
C PHE A 391 -21.05 -6.34 -5.37
N GLY A 392 -22.38 -6.36 -5.25
CA GLY A 392 -23.21 -7.53 -5.59
C GLY A 392 -23.00 -7.98 -7.03
N GLU A 393 -23.01 -7.04 -7.96
CA GLU A 393 -22.70 -7.29 -9.38
C GLU A 393 -21.29 -7.86 -9.59
N ALA A 394 -20.29 -7.38 -8.85
CA ALA A 394 -18.94 -7.92 -8.92
C ALA A 394 -18.85 -9.37 -8.40
N VAL A 395 -19.66 -9.74 -7.40
CA VAL A 395 -19.78 -11.12 -6.93
C VAL A 395 -20.50 -11.99 -7.96
N GLU A 396 -21.64 -11.53 -8.49
CA GLU A 396 -22.42 -12.23 -9.55
C GLU A 396 -21.58 -12.50 -10.80
N ARG A 397 -20.77 -11.52 -11.21
CA ARG A 397 -19.83 -11.63 -12.34
C ARG A 397 -18.55 -12.40 -11.98
N ASN A 398 -18.47 -12.99 -10.79
CA ASN A 398 -17.35 -13.81 -10.32
C ASN A 398 -16.01 -13.03 -10.31
N LEU A 399 -16.05 -11.71 -10.09
CA LEU A 399 -14.89 -10.83 -9.98
C LEU A 399 -14.35 -10.75 -8.56
N LEU A 400 -15.24 -10.87 -7.57
CA LEU A 400 -14.93 -10.93 -6.13
C LEU A 400 -15.45 -12.25 -5.54
N SER A 401 -14.93 -12.61 -4.37
CA SER A 401 -15.53 -13.65 -3.54
C SER A 401 -16.77 -13.10 -2.83
N ASP A 402 -17.77 -13.95 -2.65
CA ASP A 402 -18.94 -13.63 -1.83
C ASP A 402 -18.55 -13.55 -0.34
N TYR A 403 -19.43 -13.01 0.51
CA TYR A 403 -19.14 -12.79 1.92
C TYR A 403 -20.19 -13.28 2.90
N LYS A 404 -19.74 -13.60 4.10
CA LYS A 404 -20.59 -13.97 5.23
C LYS A 404 -20.27 -13.10 6.44
N VAL A 405 -21.30 -12.51 7.04
CA VAL A 405 -21.18 -11.75 8.29
C VAL A 405 -21.52 -12.68 9.45
N LEU A 406 -20.57 -12.89 10.34
CA LEU A 406 -20.71 -13.69 11.55
C LEU A 406 -20.83 -12.75 12.74
N VAL A 407 -22.07 -12.54 13.20
CA VAL A 407 -22.34 -11.83 14.46
C VAL A 407 -22.32 -12.85 15.57
N ILE A 408 -21.30 -12.80 16.42
CA ILE A 408 -21.08 -13.80 17.47
C ILE A 408 -21.45 -13.18 18.80
N ALA A 409 -22.66 -13.50 19.23
CA ALA A 409 -23.17 -13.19 20.55
C ALA A 409 -22.60 -14.20 21.55
N VAL A 410 -21.86 -13.71 22.55
CA VAL A 410 -21.22 -14.56 23.54
C VAL A 410 -21.76 -14.21 24.93
N ASP A 411 -22.31 -15.22 25.59
CA ASP A 411 -22.88 -15.15 26.94
C ASP A 411 -21.75 -15.03 27.98
N GLU A 412 -21.69 -13.90 28.68
CA GLU A 412 -20.64 -13.60 29.65
C GLU A 412 -20.67 -14.57 30.85
N GLU A 413 -21.84 -15.02 31.28
CA GLU A 413 -22.00 -15.85 32.48
C GLU A 413 -21.43 -17.25 32.26
N LYS A 414 -21.69 -17.86 31.09
CA LYS A 414 -21.16 -19.20 30.74
C LYS A 414 -19.65 -19.23 30.61
N ILE A 415 -19.05 -18.15 30.14
CA ILE A 415 -17.60 -18.04 29.97
C ILE A 415 -16.92 -17.76 31.31
N TYR A 416 -17.58 -17.03 32.21
CA TYR A 416 -17.07 -16.71 33.53
C TYR A 416 -16.74 -17.96 34.36
N GLU A 417 -17.57 -19.00 34.31
CA GLU A 417 -17.33 -20.25 35.06
C GLU A 417 -16.09 -21.02 34.58
N GLY A 418 -15.81 -21.02 33.28
CA GLY A 418 -14.64 -21.70 32.69
C GLY A 418 -13.32 -20.93 32.84
N LEU A 419 -13.39 -19.60 33.02
CA LEU A 419 -12.22 -18.71 33.15
C LEU A 419 -11.98 -18.19 34.57
N LYS A 420 -12.84 -18.54 35.53
CA LYS A 420 -12.82 -18.07 36.93
C LYS A 420 -11.45 -18.17 37.61
N TYR A 421 -10.79 -19.32 37.49
CA TYR A 421 -9.46 -19.56 38.06
C TYR A 421 -8.33 -18.80 37.34
N ARG A 422 -8.57 -18.26 36.14
CA ARG A 422 -7.53 -17.70 35.26
C ARG A 422 -7.53 -16.17 35.22
N ILE A 423 -8.68 -15.54 35.49
CA ILE A 423 -8.78 -14.09 35.69
C ILE A 423 -8.09 -13.70 37.02
N GLU A 424 -8.12 -14.60 38.02
CA GLU A 424 -7.55 -14.36 39.36
C GLU A 424 -6.02 -14.58 39.44
N ASP A 425 -5.45 -15.46 38.61
CA ASP A 425 -4.01 -15.84 38.67
C ASP A 425 -3.10 -14.94 37.80
N ALA A 426 -3.69 -14.18 36.88
CA ALA A 426 -2.97 -13.20 36.08
C ALA A 426 -3.18 -11.82 36.71
N GLY A 427 -2.13 -11.21 37.26
CA GLY A 427 -2.15 -9.79 37.67
C GLY A 427 -2.33 -8.82 36.50
N SER A 428 -3.37 -9.00 35.69
CA SER A 428 -3.42 -8.64 34.28
C SER A 428 -4.58 -7.71 33.95
N GLU A 429 -4.30 -6.77 33.06
CA GLU A 429 -5.18 -5.72 32.55
C GLU A 429 -6.38 -6.23 31.73
N LEU A 430 -6.73 -7.53 31.80
CA LEU A 430 -7.75 -8.15 30.97
C LEU A 430 -9.15 -7.98 31.56
N LYS A 431 -10.06 -7.37 30.81
CA LYS A 431 -11.48 -7.32 31.16
C LYS A 431 -12.17 -8.59 30.69
N LEU A 432 -13.16 -9.07 31.45
CA LEU A 432 -13.99 -10.24 31.09
C LEU A 432 -14.57 -10.11 29.67
N ASP A 433 -15.09 -8.93 29.34
CA ASP A 433 -15.61 -8.56 28.01
C ASP A 433 -14.60 -8.86 26.87
N ASP A 434 -13.30 -8.63 27.09
CA ASP A 434 -12.28 -8.88 26.08
C ASP A 434 -12.01 -10.38 25.88
N ALA A 435 -12.00 -11.16 26.96
CA ALA A 435 -11.85 -12.61 26.88
C ALA A 435 -13.03 -13.25 26.14
N VAL A 436 -14.24 -12.78 26.44
CA VAL A 436 -15.51 -13.19 25.81
C VAL A 436 -15.48 -12.92 24.30
N LYS A 437 -15.07 -11.71 23.89
CA LYS A 437 -14.93 -11.35 22.47
C LYS A 437 -13.92 -12.21 21.74
N ILE A 438 -12.77 -12.49 22.36
CA ILE A 438 -11.71 -13.31 21.74
C ILE A 438 -12.15 -14.77 21.61
N MET A 439 -12.84 -15.32 22.60
CA MET A 439 -13.46 -16.65 22.52
C MET A 439 -14.48 -16.71 21.38
N GLY A 440 -15.34 -15.72 21.24
CA GLY A 440 -16.27 -15.60 20.12
C GLY A 440 -15.54 -15.61 18.78
N CYS A 441 -14.47 -14.82 18.65
CA CYS A 441 -13.63 -14.82 17.45
C CYS A 441 -13.02 -16.19 17.16
N TRP A 442 -12.52 -16.90 18.16
CA TRP A 442 -11.91 -18.21 17.99
C TRP A 442 -12.89 -19.25 17.46
N SER A 443 -14.11 -19.29 18.02
CA SER A 443 -15.20 -20.12 17.51
C SER A 443 -15.59 -19.75 16.08
N GLY A 444 -15.66 -18.44 15.78
CA GLY A 444 -15.94 -17.93 14.44
C GLY A 444 -14.90 -18.35 13.41
N ILE A 445 -13.61 -18.20 13.73
CA ILE A 445 -12.48 -18.61 12.89
C ILE A 445 -12.52 -20.13 12.65
N GLY A 446 -12.81 -20.91 13.69
CA GLY A 446 -12.97 -22.36 13.58
C GLY A 446 -14.24 -22.81 12.90
N LYS A 447 -15.19 -21.90 12.62
CA LYS A 447 -16.54 -22.20 12.14
C LYS A 447 -17.23 -23.27 12.98
N ASN A 448 -17.05 -23.19 14.30
CA ASN A 448 -17.59 -24.15 15.23
C ASN A 448 -18.68 -23.49 16.07
N PHE A 449 -19.92 -23.65 15.62
CA PHE A 449 -21.11 -23.12 16.27
C PHE A 449 -21.95 -24.28 16.83
N PRO A 450 -22.68 -24.08 17.94
CA PRO A 450 -23.72 -25.00 18.39
C PRO A 450 -24.73 -25.32 17.28
N GLU A 451 -25.30 -26.53 17.25
CA GLU A 451 -26.34 -26.91 16.28
C GLU A 451 -27.61 -26.03 16.36
N SER A 452 -27.81 -25.33 17.49
CA SER A 452 -28.91 -24.37 17.68
C SER A 452 -28.74 -23.08 16.89
N ASP A 453 -27.52 -22.75 16.48
CA ASP A 453 -27.24 -21.52 15.77
C ASP A 453 -27.45 -21.79 14.27
N GLU A 454 -28.43 -21.14 13.65
CA GLU A 454 -28.76 -21.28 12.21
C GLU A 454 -27.69 -20.65 11.28
N VAL A 455 -26.41 -20.99 11.48
CA VAL A 455 -25.30 -20.50 10.68
C VAL A 455 -24.95 -21.52 9.60
N ASP A 456 -25.35 -21.24 8.35
CA ASP A 456 -24.96 -22.10 7.22
C ASP A 456 -23.47 -21.93 6.90
N ILE A 457 -22.66 -22.89 7.37
CA ILE A 457 -21.25 -23.07 7.01
C ILE A 457 -21.01 -24.30 6.15
N SER A 458 -22.07 -25.02 5.75
CA SER A 458 -21.96 -26.30 5.03
C SER A 458 -21.21 -26.19 3.71
N ALA A 459 -21.38 -25.07 3.01
CA ALA A 459 -20.69 -24.77 1.77
C ALA A 459 -19.18 -24.54 1.94
N ASP A 460 -18.73 -24.14 3.14
CA ASP A 460 -17.33 -23.85 3.45
C ASP A 460 -16.99 -24.18 4.92
N PRO A 461 -16.83 -25.47 5.27
CA PRO A 461 -16.73 -25.91 6.66
C PRO A 461 -15.32 -25.82 7.23
N LEU A 462 -14.30 -25.55 6.41
CA LEU A 462 -12.91 -25.54 6.86
C LEU A 462 -12.60 -24.27 7.67
N PRO A 463 -11.79 -24.37 8.75
CA PRO A 463 -11.36 -23.21 9.52
C PRO A 463 -10.65 -22.15 8.67
N MET A 464 -10.83 -20.89 9.06
CA MET A 464 -10.12 -19.75 8.48
C MET A 464 -8.65 -19.77 8.89
N ARG A 465 -7.78 -19.24 8.03
CA ARG A 465 -6.31 -19.38 8.16
C ARG A 465 -5.61 -18.04 8.26
N THR A 466 -6.21 -17.00 7.70
CA THR A 466 -5.66 -15.64 7.76
C THR A 466 -6.74 -14.64 8.15
N ALA A 467 -6.46 -13.81 9.15
CA ALA A 467 -7.37 -12.77 9.59
C ALA A 467 -6.65 -11.47 9.90
N ILE A 468 -7.34 -10.35 9.68
CA ILE A 468 -6.99 -9.07 10.29
C ILE A 468 -7.99 -8.74 11.38
N ALA A 469 -7.49 -8.28 12.52
CA ALA A 469 -8.33 -7.81 13.62
C ALA A 469 -8.14 -6.30 13.85
N PHE A 470 -9.26 -5.59 13.87
CA PHE A 470 -9.33 -4.14 14.01
C PHE A 470 -9.70 -3.77 15.45
N ALA A 471 -8.76 -3.19 16.17
CA ALA A 471 -8.92 -2.69 17.53
C ALA A 471 -9.14 -1.17 17.55
N GLY A 472 -9.77 -0.66 18.62
CA GLY A 472 -10.00 0.77 18.82
C GLY A 472 -8.78 1.58 19.27
N SER A 473 -7.72 0.95 19.77
CA SER A 473 -6.47 1.61 20.19
C SER A 473 -5.26 0.69 20.04
N ILE A 474 -4.05 1.26 19.94
CA ILE A 474 -2.79 0.49 19.88
C ILE A 474 -2.65 -0.43 21.10
N LYS A 475 -2.88 0.11 22.31
CA LYS A 475 -2.82 -0.67 23.56
C LYS A 475 -3.75 -1.88 23.51
N TYR A 476 -4.98 -1.69 23.05
CA TYR A 476 -5.94 -2.79 22.93
C TYR A 476 -5.55 -3.80 21.84
N SER A 477 -5.03 -3.33 20.71
CA SER A 477 -4.53 -4.19 19.65
C SER A 477 -3.41 -5.12 20.12
N GLN A 478 -2.45 -4.59 20.89
CA GLN A 478 -1.35 -5.36 21.47
C GLN A 478 -1.84 -6.38 22.49
N LEU A 479 -2.82 -6.00 23.32
CA LEU A 479 -3.45 -6.91 24.28
C LEU A 479 -4.16 -8.07 23.55
N ALA A 480 -5.00 -7.76 22.57
CA ALA A 480 -5.73 -8.75 21.79
C ALA A 480 -4.79 -9.75 21.08
N ALA A 481 -3.66 -9.29 20.54
CA ALA A 481 -2.67 -10.19 19.93
C ALA A 481 -2.10 -11.21 20.94
N LYS A 482 -1.77 -10.77 22.16
CA LYS A 482 -1.28 -11.69 23.21
C LYS A 482 -2.35 -12.70 23.60
N GLU A 483 -3.59 -12.25 23.74
CA GLU A 483 -4.68 -13.10 24.20
C GLU A 483 -5.17 -14.11 23.16
N PHE A 484 -5.22 -13.76 21.87
CA PHE A 484 -5.52 -14.76 20.82
C PHE A 484 -4.60 -15.98 20.91
N ALA A 485 -3.29 -15.74 21.05
CA ALA A 485 -2.30 -16.80 21.17
C ALA A 485 -2.43 -17.58 22.49
N ARG A 486 -2.65 -16.87 23.60
CA ARG A 486 -2.78 -17.47 24.94
C ARG A 486 -4.03 -18.34 25.07
N ILE A 487 -5.20 -17.80 24.71
CA ILE A 487 -6.49 -18.50 24.85
C ILE A 487 -6.50 -19.79 24.02
N SER A 488 -6.08 -19.71 22.75
CA SER A 488 -6.03 -20.90 21.89
C SER A 488 -4.97 -21.93 22.33
N GLY A 489 -3.85 -21.48 22.90
CA GLY A 489 -2.84 -22.39 23.46
C GLY A 489 -3.32 -23.12 24.71
N ASP A 490 -3.95 -22.39 25.63
CA ASP A 490 -4.39 -22.93 26.92
C ASP A 490 -5.62 -23.85 26.78
N LEU A 491 -6.59 -23.45 25.95
CA LEU A 491 -7.84 -24.20 25.73
C LEU A 491 -7.78 -25.16 24.54
N GLY A 492 -6.77 -25.06 23.68
CA GLY A 492 -6.68 -25.87 22.45
C GLY A 492 -6.65 -27.37 22.69
N LYS A 493 -6.14 -27.82 23.85
CA LYS A 493 -6.19 -29.24 24.25
C LYS A 493 -7.61 -29.76 24.46
N SER A 494 -8.51 -28.88 24.93
CA SER A 494 -9.92 -29.20 25.19
C SER A 494 -10.80 -28.97 23.96
N ALA A 495 -10.29 -28.29 22.93
CA ALA A 495 -10.99 -28.00 21.68
C ALA A 495 -10.11 -28.34 20.46
N PRO A 496 -9.78 -29.63 20.23
CA PRO A 496 -8.84 -30.05 19.19
C PRO A 496 -9.35 -29.81 17.75
N HIS A 497 -10.65 -29.56 17.59
CA HIS A 497 -11.28 -29.23 16.32
C HIS A 497 -11.13 -27.75 15.94
N LEU A 498 -10.76 -26.88 16.89
CA LEU A 498 -10.48 -25.47 16.62
C LEU A 498 -9.03 -25.27 16.17
N PRO A 499 -8.76 -24.31 15.26
CA PRO A 499 -7.41 -24.01 14.85
C PRO A 499 -6.63 -23.37 15.99
N ARG A 500 -5.33 -23.67 16.08
CA ARG A 500 -4.43 -22.90 16.94
C ARG A 500 -4.34 -21.48 16.39
N LEU A 501 -4.34 -20.47 17.25
CA LEU A 501 -4.18 -19.08 16.83
C LEU A 501 -2.75 -18.62 17.08
N GLU A 502 -2.16 -18.02 16.06
CA GLU A 502 -0.94 -17.21 16.19
C GLU A 502 -1.32 -15.77 15.88
N ALA A 503 -0.90 -14.82 16.72
CA ALA A 503 -1.28 -13.44 16.54
C ALA A 503 -0.09 -12.50 16.66
N GLY A 504 0.00 -11.57 15.71
CA GLY A 504 0.93 -10.46 15.69
C GLY A 504 0.19 -9.13 15.79
N HIS A 505 0.93 -8.07 16.09
CA HIS A 505 0.40 -6.71 16.12
C HIS A 505 1.18 -5.80 15.18
N VAL A 506 0.49 -4.86 14.54
CA VAL A 506 1.08 -3.76 13.78
C VAL A 506 0.39 -2.43 14.09
N ASP A 507 1.17 -1.36 14.18
CA ASP A 507 0.73 0.01 14.41
C ASP A 507 1.61 1.01 13.63
N GLY A 508 1.23 2.28 13.63
CA GLY A 508 1.91 3.35 12.91
C GLY A 508 3.27 3.77 13.46
N THR A 509 3.64 3.31 14.65
CA THR A 509 4.98 3.56 15.20
C THR A 509 6.02 2.63 14.58
N MET A 510 5.59 1.50 13.99
CA MET A 510 6.45 0.56 13.27
C MET A 510 6.83 1.10 11.89
N ASN A 511 8.10 0.91 11.53
CA ASN A 511 8.62 1.25 10.20
C ASN A 511 8.04 0.31 9.12
N VAL A 512 8.21 0.70 7.85
CA VAL A 512 7.67 -0.07 6.71
C VAL A 512 8.22 -1.49 6.66
N LEU A 513 9.49 -1.71 6.99
CA LEU A 513 10.12 -3.02 6.95
C LEU A 513 9.48 -3.98 7.97
N GLU A 514 9.31 -3.56 9.22
CA GLU A 514 8.66 -4.34 10.27
C GLU A 514 7.19 -4.62 9.92
N ARG A 515 6.49 -3.63 9.37
CA ARG A 515 5.11 -3.77 8.90
C ARG A 515 5.01 -4.82 7.79
N ASN A 516 5.86 -4.71 6.77
CA ASN A 516 5.91 -5.65 5.65
C ASN A 516 6.24 -7.07 6.14
N GLN A 517 7.24 -7.24 7.01
CA GLN A 517 7.55 -8.55 7.61
C GLN A 517 6.36 -9.21 8.27
N LYS A 518 5.53 -8.44 9.00
CA LYS A 518 4.31 -8.98 9.64
C LYS A 518 3.22 -9.31 8.64
N ILE A 519 3.08 -8.52 7.57
CA ILE A 519 2.14 -8.81 6.48
C ILE A 519 2.58 -10.07 5.72
N THR A 520 3.87 -10.25 5.50
CA THR A 520 4.47 -11.42 4.84
C THR A 520 4.31 -12.66 5.71
N TRP A 521 4.57 -12.55 7.01
CA TRP A 521 4.26 -13.60 7.99
C TRP A 521 2.77 -14.00 7.94
N LEU A 522 1.84 -13.04 7.81
CA LEU A 522 0.42 -13.35 7.64
C LEU A 522 0.16 -14.10 6.31
N LYS A 523 0.74 -13.62 5.21
CA LYS A 523 0.60 -14.16 3.85
C LYS A 523 1.06 -15.60 3.73
N GLU A 524 2.19 -15.95 4.35
CA GLU A 524 2.78 -17.29 4.30
C GLU A 524 1.87 -18.39 4.86
N ASN A 525 0.87 -18.06 5.68
CA ASN A 525 -0.07 -19.05 6.21
C ASN A 525 -1.33 -19.25 5.35
N ALA A 526 -1.52 -18.51 4.27
CA ALA A 526 -2.67 -18.69 3.38
C ALA A 526 -2.72 -20.13 2.81
N ASP A 527 -1.55 -20.66 2.40
CA ASP A 527 -1.44 -21.95 1.68
C ASP A 527 -0.93 -23.12 2.53
N GLY A 528 -0.71 -22.95 3.83
CA GLY A 528 -0.27 -24.05 4.72
C GLY A 528 -1.24 -25.26 4.75
N SER A 529 -0.85 -26.35 5.39
CA SER A 529 -1.74 -27.50 5.63
C SER A 529 -2.11 -27.69 7.10
N SER A 530 -1.45 -26.97 8.01
CA SER A 530 -1.68 -27.06 9.45
C SER A 530 -2.95 -26.32 9.88
N PRO A 531 -3.65 -26.79 10.94
CA PRO A 531 -4.82 -26.13 11.52
C PRO A 531 -4.40 -24.93 12.39
N VAL A 532 -3.75 -23.96 11.75
CA VAL A 532 -3.26 -22.71 12.37
C VAL A 532 -3.91 -21.54 11.64
N CYS A 533 -4.42 -20.59 12.41
CA CYS A 533 -4.85 -19.30 11.91
C CYS A 533 -3.87 -18.22 12.38
N ARG A 534 -3.31 -17.45 11.42
CA ARG A 534 -2.52 -16.26 11.70
C ARG A 534 -3.41 -15.03 11.70
N ILE A 535 -3.29 -14.23 12.75
CA ILE A 535 -4.07 -13.01 12.96
C ILE A 535 -3.13 -11.82 13.07
N LEU A 536 -3.36 -10.77 12.29
CA LEU A 536 -2.65 -9.51 12.44
C LEU A 536 -3.58 -8.45 13.04
N THR A 537 -3.35 -8.09 14.29
CA THR A 537 -4.12 -7.04 14.97
C THR A 537 -3.56 -5.66 14.62
N ASN A 538 -4.45 -4.69 14.41
CA ASN A 538 -4.06 -3.31 14.16
C ASN A 538 -5.02 -2.29 14.79
N ALA A 539 -4.53 -1.07 14.92
CA ALA A 539 -5.34 0.09 15.26
C ALA A 539 -5.21 1.15 14.17
N ARG A 540 -6.11 1.12 13.17
CA ARG A 540 -6.23 2.14 12.11
C ARG A 540 -5.03 2.27 11.15
N CYS A 541 -4.06 1.36 11.17
CA CYS A 541 -2.90 1.39 10.25
C CYS A 541 -3.01 0.45 9.03
N LEU A 542 -3.92 -0.54 9.05
CA LEU A 542 -4.16 -1.46 7.93
C LEU A 542 -5.46 -1.17 7.16
N SER A 543 -6.11 -0.03 7.41
CA SER A 543 -7.37 0.35 6.77
C SER A 543 -7.15 0.75 5.30
N GLU A 544 -6.31 1.75 5.02
CA GLU A 544 -6.08 2.32 3.69
C GLU A 544 -4.60 2.17 3.25
N GLY A 545 -4.34 1.96 1.96
CA GLY A 545 -3.00 2.08 1.37
C GLY A 545 -1.97 0.98 1.64
N VAL A 546 -2.26 0.04 2.52
CA VAL A 546 -1.39 -1.14 2.72
C VAL A 546 -1.80 -2.25 1.76
N ASP A 547 -0.88 -2.87 1.03
CA ASP A 547 -1.23 -4.08 0.28
C ASP A 547 -1.27 -5.29 1.21
N VAL A 548 -2.43 -5.90 1.32
CA VAL A 548 -2.67 -7.05 2.19
C VAL A 548 -3.09 -8.20 1.28
N PRO A 549 -2.59 -9.43 1.48
CA PRO A 549 -3.01 -10.58 0.69
C PRO A 549 -4.52 -10.80 0.77
N SER A 550 -5.05 -11.69 -0.09
CA SER A 550 -6.41 -12.18 0.12
C SER A 550 -6.51 -12.84 1.49
N LEU A 551 -7.40 -12.34 2.35
CA LEU A 551 -7.63 -12.83 3.70
C LEU A 551 -8.89 -13.66 3.79
N ASP A 552 -8.97 -14.59 4.74
CA ASP A 552 -10.21 -15.31 5.00
C ASP A 552 -11.18 -14.47 5.84
N ALA A 553 -10.67 -13.65 6.78
CA ALA A 553 -11.51 -12.87 7.67
C ALA A 553 -11.03 -11.44 8.00
N ALA A 554 -12.00 -10.57 8.25
CA ALA A 554 -11.82 -9.32 8.99
C ALA A 554 -12.61 -9.38 10.30
N ILE A 555 -11.96 -9.04 11.42
CA ILE A 555 -12.53 -9.08 12.76
C ILE A 555 -12.61 -7.64 13.28
N PHE A 556 -13.79 -7.21 13.74
CA PHE A 556 -13.94 -5.88 14.36
C PHE A 556 -14.11 -6.03 15.87
N LEU A 557 -13.02 -5.85 16.62
CA LEU A 557 -13.00 -5.98 18.08
C LEU A 557 -13.60 -4.76 18.80
N SER A 558 -13.80 -3.66 18.08
CA SER A 558 -14.36 -2.42 18.61
C SER A 558 -15.34 -1.83 17.60
N PRO A 559 -16.38 -1.10 18.06
CA PRO A 559 -17.28 -0.36 17.17
C PRO A 559 -16.52 0.56 16.22
N ARG A 560 -17.10 0.77 15.03
CA ARG A 560 -16.56 1.67 14.00
C ARG A 560 -17.61 2.71 13.65
N ASP A 561 -17.22 3.98 13.74
CA ASP A 561 -18.11 5.11 13.41
C ASP A 561 -18.19 5.37 11.89
N SER A 562 -17.22 4.87 11.12
CA SER A 562 -17.10 5.09 9.68
C SER A 562 -17.53 3.85 8.88
N VAL A 563 -18.66 3.96 8.18
CA VAL A 563 -19.13 2.94 7.22
C VAL A 563 -18.10 2.74 6.09
N VAL A 564 -17.41 3.81 5.69
CA VAL A 564 -16.40 3.78 4.64
C VAL A 564 -15.23 2.88 5.04
N ASP A 565 -14.69 3.06 6.25
CA ASP A 565 -13.57 2.28 6.76
C ASP A 565 -13.94 0.79 6.83
N VAL A 566 -15.18 0.49 7.23
CA VAL A 566 -15.69 -0.89 7.26
C VAL A 566 -15.71 -1.46 5.84
N VAL A 567 -16.29 -0.76 4.86
CA VAL A 567 -16.38 -1.25 3.47
C VAL A 567 -14.99 -1.44 2.84
N GLN A 568 -14.05 -0.54 3.08
CA GLN A 568 -12.67 -0.68 2.59
C GLN A 568 -11.96 -1.87 3.24
N SER A 569 -12.06 -2.03 4.56
CA SER A 569 -11.48 -3.15 5.30
C SER A 569 -12.08 -4.49 4.86
N VAL A 570 -13.39 -4.56 4.69
CA VAL A 570 -14.11 -5.74 4.20
C VAL A 570 -13.71 -6.07 2.76
N GLY A 571 -13.55 -5.06 1.89
CA GLY A 571 -13.16 -5.24 0.50
C GLY A 571 -11.83 -6.01 0.31
N ARG A 572 -10.93 -5.99 1.30
CA ARG A 572 -9.68 -6.77 1.31
C ARG A 572 -9.93 -8.27 1.44
N VAL A 573 -10.92 -8.63 2.26
CA VAL A 573 -11.40 -10.00 2.46
C VAL A 573 -12.24 -10.48 1.28
N MET A 574 -12.61 -9.63 0.33
CA MET A 574 -13.40 -10.06 -0.85
C MET A 574 -12.56 -10.30 -2.09
N ARG A 575 -11.24 -10.08 -2.00
CA ARG A 575 -10.30 -10.49 -3.04
C ARG A 575 -10.35 -12.01 -3.20
N LYS A 576 -10.27 -12.45 -4.45
CA LYS A 576 -10.18 -13.88 -4.78
C LYS A 576 -8.79 -14.43 -4.45
N SER A 577 -8.76 -15.66 -3.95
CA SER A 577 -7.56 -16.48 -3.83
C SER A 577 -7.89 -17.94 -4.15
N PRO A 578 -6.89 -18.75 -4.57
CA PRO A 578 -7.06 -20.19 -4.73
C PRO A 578 -7.68 -20.82 -3.47
N GLY A 579 -8.65 -21.71 -3.64
CA GLY A 579 -9.31 -22.44 -2.54
C GLY A 579 -10.34 -21.64 -1.72
N LYS A 580 -10.35 -20.31 -1.81
CA LYS A 580 -11.26 -19.47 -1.02
C LYS A 580 -12.67 -19.45 -1.61
N LYS A 581 -13.65 -19.74 -0.76
CA LYS A 581 -15.08 -19.73 -1.11
C LYS A 581 -15.77 -18.44 -0.70
N TYR A 582 -15.60 -18.02 0.55
CA TYR A 582 -16.18 -16.81 1.11
C TYR A 582 -15.13 -15.95 1.79
N GLY A 583 -15.38 -14.63 1.85
CA GLY A 583 -14.75 -13.75 2.81
C GLY A 583 -15.63 -13.58 4.05
N TYR A 584 -15.03 -13.61 5.24
CA TYR A 584 -15.78 -13.55 6.49
C TYR A 584 -15.59 -12.23 7.22
N VAL A 585 -16.67 -11.71 7.77
CA VAL A 585 -16.65 -10.52 8.65
C VAL A 585 -17.13 -10.96 10.03
N ILE A 586 -16.25 -10.92 11.03
CA ILE A 586 -16.55 -11.38 12.39
C ILE A 586 -16.77 -10.19 13.30
N LEU A 587 -17.95 -10.18 13.95
CA LEU A 587 -18.39 -9.16 14.88
C LEU A 587 -18.69 -9.82 16.25
N PRO A 588 -17.71 -9.89 17.16
CA PRO A 588 -17.93 -10.41 18.50
C PRO A 588 -18.67 -9.37 19.37
N ILE A 589 -19.78 -9.79 19.98
CA ILE A 589 -20.59 -8.97 20.87
C ILE A 589 -20.76 -9.71 22.19
N GLY A 590 -20.33 -9.09 23.30
CA GLY A 590 -20.64 -9.58 24.64
C GLY A 590 -22.11 -9.29 24.95
N ILE A 591 -22.83 -10.31 25.41
CA ILE A 591 -24.19 -10.17 25.94
C ILE A 591 -24.11 -10.53 27.42
N GLY A 592 -24.36 -9.53 28.27
CA GLY A 592 -24.47 -9.68 29.71
C GLY A 592 -25.90 -9.76 30.19
#